data_AF-A0AAD1ACC3-F1
#
_entry.id   AF-A0AAD1ACC3-F1
#
_cell.length_a   1.000
_cell.length_b   1.000
_cell.length_c   1.000
_cell.angle_alpha   90.00
_cell.angle_beta   90.00
_cell.angle_gamma   90.00
#
_symmetry.space_group_name_H-M   'P 1'
#
loop_
_entity.id
_entity.type
_entity.pdbx_description
1 polymer ?
#
loop_
_entity_poly.entity_id
_entity_poly.type
_entity_poly.pdbx_seq_one_letter_code
_entity_poly.pdbx_strand_id
1 'polypeptide(L)'
;MDGNFVAHDANRSPYCASNTRSSGRQLHLQGDGNIVVYGPGDRALWSSGTNGHSGEEFKVVMQDDSNFVLYSMSGGQHALWSSMGGRVG
;
A
#
# COMPACT_ATOMS: atom_id res chain seq x y z
N MET A 1 -11.05 -11.35 -7.58
CA MET A 1 -9.82 -10.99 -6.86
C MET A 1 -10.21 -10.52 -5.47
N ASP A 2 -9.49 -10.95 -4.45
CA ASP A 2 -9.94 -11.12 -3.05
C ASP A 2 -9.41 -10.07 -2.06
N GLY A 3 -8.66 -9.05 -2.52
CA GLY A 3 -8.39 -7.82 -1.76
C GLY A 3 -7.94 -8.04 -0.31
N ASN A 4 -6.95 -8.91 -0.12
CA ASN A 4 -6.36 -9.19 1.17
C ASN A 4 -5.02 -8.44 1.27
N PHE A 5 -4.88 -7.56 2.26
CA PHE A 5 -3.58 -7.01 2.61
C PHE A 5 -2.92 -7.96 3.60
N VAL A 6 -1.83 -8.60 3.18
CA VAL A 6 -1.03 -9.50 4.00
C VAL A 6 0.32 -8.85 4.23
N ALA A 7 0.65 -8.57 5.49
CA ALA A 7 2.00 -8.17 5.86
C ALA A 7 2.80 -9.44 6.16
N HIS A 8 3.97 -9.58 5.54
CA HIS A 8 4.90 -10.70 5.76
C HIS A 8 6.07 -10.26 6.65
N ASP A 9 6.55 -11.18 7.49
CA ASP A 9 7.85 -11.02 8.15
C ASP A 9 9.02 -11.29 7.19
N ALA A 10 10.26 -11.15 7.67
CA ALA A 10 11.48 -11.36 6.89
C ALA A 10 11.63 -12.79 6.32
N ASN A 11 10.85 -13.75 6.84
CA ASN A 11 10.83 -15.15 6.39
C ASN A 11 9.61 -15.47 5.50
N ARG A 12 8.91 -14.44 4.99
CA ARG A 12 7.68 -14.55 4.19
C ARG A 12 6.50 -15.18 4.95
N SER A 13 6.54 -15.25 6.27
CA SER A 13 5.42 -15.73 7.08
C SER A 13 4.42 -14.59 7.31
N PRO A 14 3.10 -14.82 7.14
CA PRO A 14 2.11 -13.76 7.33
C PRO A 14 2.03 -13.37 8.81
N TYR A 15 2.32 -12.09 9.10
CA TYR A 15 2.32 -11.53 10.46
C TYR A 15 0.95 -10.96 10.84
N CYS A 16 0.20 -10.43 9.87
CA CYS A 16 -1.21 -10.07 10.02
C CYS A 16 -1.93 -10.13 8.66
N ALA A 17 -3.18 -10.58 8.67
CA ALA A 17 -4.08 -10.59 7.52
C ALA A 17 -5.34 -9.80 7.88
N SER A 18 -5.77 -8.88 7.02
CA SER A 18 -6.93 -8.01 7.29
C SER A 18 -8.24 -8.79 7.42
N ASN A 19 -8.28 -10.05 6.97
CA ASN A 19 -9.48 -10.90 6.97
C ASN A 19 -10.72 -10.15 6.45
N THR A 20 -10.54 -9.25 5.47
CA THR A 20 -11.61 -8.42 4.90
C THR A 20 -12.49 -9.25 3.97
N ARG A 21 -13.19 -10.23 4.54
CA ARG A 21 -14.37 -10.84 3.92
C ARG A 21 -15.56 -9.97 4.29
N SER A 22 -16.03 -9.17 3.33
CA SER A 22 -17.23 -8.31 3.38
C SER A 22 -17.07 -6.94 4.08
N SER A 23 -16.99 -5.90 3.24
CA SER A 23 -17.61 -4.57 3.46
C SER A 23 -17.50 -3.66 2.22
N GLY A 24 -16.89 -4.17 1.13
CA GLY A 24 -16.79 -3.47 -0.13
C GLY A 24 -15.74 -2.36 -0.13
N ARG A 25 -14.89 -2.26 0.89
CA ARG A 25 -13.72 -1.37 0.86
C ARG A 25 -12.42 -2.16 0.79
N GLN A 26 -11.55 -1.79 -0.13
CA GLN A 26 -10.29 -2.48 -0.40
C GLN A 26 -9.16 -1.46 -0.55
N LEU A 27 -8.00 -1.74 0.06
CA LEU A 27 -6.76 -1.00 -0.19
C LEU A 27 -5.99 -1.74 -1.29
N HIS A 28 -5.65 -1.04 -2.38
CA HIS A 28 -4.96 -1.61 -3.53
C HIS A 28 -3.70 -0.80 -3.83
N LEU A 29 -2.54 -1.46 -3.78
CA LEU A 29 -1.31 -0.94 -4.37
C LEU A 29 -1.28 -1.34 -5.85
N GLN A 30 -1.36 -0.34 -6.73
CA GLN A 30 -1.37 -0.51 -8.17
C GLN A 30 0.06 -0.64 -8.71
N GLY A 31 0.19 -1.22 -9.91
CA GLY A 31 1.51 -1.42 -10.56
C GLY A 31 2.22 -0.13 -10.99
N ASP A 32 1.55 1.02 -10.92
CA ASP A 32 2.10 2.34 -11.19
C ASP A 32 2.62 3.06 -9.93
N GLY A 33 2.57 2.39 -8.76
CA GLY A 33 3.00 2.92 -7.47
C GLY A 33 1.92 3.66 -6.68
N ASN A 34 0.67 3.66 -7.13
CA ASN A 34 -0.41 4.33 -6.42
C ASN A 34 -1.07 3.43 -5.37
N ILE A 35 -1.35 3.96 -4.18
CA ILE A 35 -2.21 3.31 -3.19
C ILE A 35 -3.60 3.92 -3.30
N VAL A 36 -4.60 3.08 -3.58
CA VAL A 36 -5.99 3.50 -3.77
C VAL A 36 -6.89 2.75 -2.81
N VAL A 37 -7.77 3.49 -2.13
CA VAL A 37 -8.89 2.90 -1.40
C VAL A 37 -10.09 2.86 -2.34
N TYR A 38 -10.53 1.66 -2.66
CA TYR A 38 -11.75 1.40 -3.40
C TYR A 38 -12.91 1.15 -2.45
N GLY A 39 -14.10 1.56 -2.87
CA GLY A 39 -15.40 1.23 -2.31
C GLY A 39 -16.14 0.20 -3.17
N PRO A 40 -17.41 -0.11 -2.83
CA PRO A 40 -18.19 -1.10 -3.56
C PRO A 40 -18.28 -0.75 -5.05
N GLY A 41 -18.18 -1.77 -5.92
CA GLY A 41 -18.21 -1.59 -7.38
C GLY A 41 -16.95 -0.89 -7.93
N ASP A 42 -15.79 -1.11 -7.31
CA ASP A 42 -14.48 -0.58 -7.74
C ASP A 42 -14.44 0.96 -7.84
N ARG A 43 -15.26 1.65 -7.04
CA ARG A 43 -15.26 3.11 -6.97
C ARG A 43 -14.07 3.60 -6.16
N ALA A 44 -13.16 4.37 -6.77
CA ALA A 44 -12.08 5.01 -6.02
C ALA A 44 -12.66 6.03 -5.02
N LEU A 45 -12.34 5.86 -3.74
CA LEU A 45 -12.76 6.75 -2.65
C LEU A 45 -11.63 7.70 -2.24
N TRP A 46 -10.38 7.23 -2.33
CA TRP A 46 -9.17 8.00 -2.00
C TRP A 46 -7.95 7.42 -2.72
N SER A 47 -6.94 8.25 -2.98
CA SER A 47 -5.66 7.86 -3.57
C SER A 47 -4.50 8.60 -2.92
N SER A 48 -3.34 7.93 -2.77
CA SER A 48 -2.10 8.53 -2.30
C SER A 48 -1.49 9.52 -3.30
N GLY A 49 -1.86 9.42 -4.58
CA GLY A 49 -1.34 10.27 -5.66
C GLY A 49 0.12 9.95 -6.04
N THR A 50 0.61 8.76 -5.70
CA THR A 50 2.00 8.32 -5.97
C THR A 50 2.12 7.53 -7.27
N ASN A 51 1.21 7.74 -8.22
CA ASN A 51 1.30 7.15 -9.55
C ASN A 51 2.50 7.71 -10.33
N GLY A 52 3.00 6.93 -11.29
CA GLY A 52 4.11 7.32 -12.19
C GLY A 52 5.39 6.50 -12.04
N HIS A 53 5.38 5.50 -11.15
CA HIS A 53 6.52 4.65 -10.82
C HIS A 53 6.40 3.24 -11.45
N SER A 54 5.84 3.17 -12.66
CA SER A 54 5.58 1.87 -13.31
C SER A 54 6.87 1.07 -13.52
N GLY A 55 6.84 -0.20 -13.12
CA GLY A 55 7.98 -1.12 -13.25
C GLY A 55 8.98 -1.05 -12.08
N GLU A 56 8.71 -0.26 -11.05
CA GLU A 56 9.47 -0.26 -9.82
C GLU A 56 8.99 -1.36 -8.86
N GLU A 57 9.89 -1.83 -7.98
CA GLU A 57 9.52 -2.66 -6.84
C GLU A 57 9.07 -1.77 -5.68
N PHE A 58 7.97 -2.14 -5.03
CA PHE A 58 7.38 -1.36 -3.94
C PHE A 58 7.36 -2.14 -2.64
N LYS A 59 7.56 -1.43 -1.53
CA LYS A 59 7.40 -1.96 -0.19
C LYS A 59 6.49 -1.06 0.62
N VAL A 60 5.49 -1.66 1.27
CA VAL A 60 4.59 -0.95 2.18
C VAL A 60 4.83 -1.47 3.59
N VAL A 61 5.08 -0.56 4.54
CA VAL A 61 5.48 -0.90 5.91
C VAL A 61 4.60 -0.14 6.89
N MET A 62 4.04 -0.85 7.87
CA MET A 62 3.57 -0.25 9.10
C MET A 62 4.76 -0.21 10.06
N GLN A 63 5.25 1.00 10.35
CA GLN A 63 6.38 1.23 11.22
C GLN A 63 5.95 1.30 12.69
N ASP A 64 6.90 1.12 13.61
CA ASP A 64 6.65 1.06 15.06
C ASP A 64 6.16 2.41 15.64
N ASP A 65 6.38 3.50 14.92
CA ASP A 65 5.90 4.85 15.23
C ASP A 65 4.47 5.12 14.76
N SER A 66 3.74 4.07 14.36
CA SER A 66 2.39 4.15 13.77
C SER A 66 2.33 4.84 12.40
N ASN A 67 3.46 4.92 11.70
CA ASN A 67 3.52 5.43 10.33
C ASN A 67 3.32 4.31 9.30
N PHE A 68 2.34 4.48 8.42
CA PHE A 68 2.18 3.62 7.25
C PHE A 68 2.86 4.26 6.05
N VAL A 69 3.93 3.62 5.55
CA VAL A 69 4.81 4.22 4.54
C VAL A 69 4.90 3.36 3.30
N LEU A 70 4.76 4.00 2.14
CA LEU A 70 5.07 3.43 0.84
C LEU A 70 6.50 3.80 0.45
N TYR A 71 7.29 2.80 0.09
CA TYR A 71 8.63 2.94 -0.45
C TYR A 71 8.69 2.42 -1.88
N SER A 72 9.40 3.14 -2.75
CA SER A 72 10.06 2.55 -3.91
C SER A 72 11.37 1.91 -3.46
N MET A 73 11.68 0.75 -4.04
CA MET A 73 12.94 0.03 -3.86
C MET A 73 13.87 0.18 -5.07
N SER A 74 13.49 0.99 -6.06
CA SER A 74 14.29 1.23 -7.27
C SER A 74 15.55 2.02 -6.93
N GLY A 75 16.73 1.41 -7.11
CA GLY A 75 18.01 2.04 -6.80
C GLY A 75 18.31 2.23 -5.31
N GLY A 76 17.46 1.71 -4.41
CA GLY A 76 17.52 1.94 -2.97
C GLY A 76 16.13 2.14 -2.37
N GLN A 77 16.03 2.29 -1.06
CA GLN A 77 14.76 2.52 -0.38
C GLN A 77 14.44 4.03 -0.37
N HIS A 78 13.40 4.45 -1.10
CA HIS A 78 12.94 5.84 -1.23
C HIS A 78 11.47 5.96 -0.81
N ALA A 79 11.15 6.82 0.15
CA ALA A 79 9.77 7.03 0.60
C ALA A 79 8.98 7.84 -0.44
N LEU A 80 7.81 7.34 -0.84
CA LEU A 80 6.89 8.02 -1.77
C LEU A 80 5.68 8.64 -1.06
N TRP A 81 5.21 8.04 0.03
CA TRP A 81 4.07 8.53 0.81
C TRP A 81 4.08 7.99 2.24
N SER A 82 3.53 8.77 3.18
CA SER A 82 3.36 8.42 4.59
C SER A 82 1.97 8.81 5.10
N SER A 83 1.39 8.01 6.00
CA SER A 83 0.10 8.34 6.65
C SER A 83 0.17 9.56 7.56
N MET A 84 1.36 9.93 8.02
CA MET A 84 1.56 11.12 8.86
C MET A 84 1.89 12.38 8.06
N GLY A 85 2.45 12.24 6.85
CA GLY A 85 2.96 13.38 6.07
C GLY A 85 2.34 13.56 4.69
N GLY A 86 1.57 12.60 4.19
CA GLY A 86 1.11 12.59 2.80
C GLY A 86 2.24 12.21 1.83
N ARG A 87 2.17 12.73 0.59
CA ARG A 87 3.19 12.46 -0.45
C ARG A 87 4.54 13.02 -0.03
N VAL A 88 5.57 12.21 -0.21
CA VAL A 88 6.98 12.60 -0.04
C VAL A 88 7.52 12.84 -1.45
N GLY A 89 8.16 14.00 -1.65
CA GLY A 89 8.58 14.50 -2.97
C GLY A 89 9.76 13.76 -3.58
#